data_AF-A0A7W0K1Y3-F1
#
_entry.id   AF-A0A7W0K1Y3-F1
#
_cell.length_a   1.000
_cell.length_b   1.000
_cell.length_c   1.000
_cell.angle_alpha   90.00
_cell.angle_beta   90.00
_cell.angle_gamma   90.00
#
_symmetry.space_group_name_H-M   'P 1'
#
loop_
_entity.id
_entity.type
_entity.pdbx_description
1 polymer ?
#
loop_
_entity_poly.entity_id
_entity_poly.type
_entity_poly.pdbx_seq_one_letter_code
_entity_poly.pdbx_strand_id
1 'polypeptide(L)'
;MGSLTFGIGFVFLTVGRSELFTENFLIPVAAVFSGHSSRRSVARLWAITFAGNLTGIGLFALILTAPGVLEGEALQAAGELATTLTERDLPAAALSAVLAGAVITTFTWLAEASESDLTRVLIALLIGFVLLAPSTNHSVVGFGEVLLGILAGTTGAGWADLARNTAIAVAGNVVGGVLLVAFLRGVQAEAELS
;
A
#
# COMPACT_ATOMS: atom_id res chain seq x y z
N MET A 1 14.96 4.38 -10.88
CA MET A 1 14.23 3.60 -11.91
C MET A 1 13.12 2.75 -11.31
N GLY A 2 13.35 2.01 -10.21
CA GLY A 2 12.32 1.15 -9.59
C GLY A 2 10.97 1.82 -9.28
N SER A 3 10.96 3.08 -8.83
CA SER A 3 9.72 3.83 -8.56
C SER A 3 8.87 4.12 -9.82
N LEU A 4 9.49 4.29 -10.99
CA LEU A 4 8.77 4.45 -12.26
C LEU A 4 8.17 3.10 -12.71
N THR A 5 8.93 2.02 -12.59
CA THR A 5 8.48 0.67 -12.92
C THR A 5 7.35 0.20 -12.00
N PHE A 6 7.38 0.60 -10.73
CA PHE A 6 6.29 0.35 -9.79
C PHE A 6 5.00 1.04 -10.22
N GLY A 7 5.06 2.29 -10.69
CA GLY A 7 3.91 2.97 -11.27
C GLY A 7 3.24 2.14 -12.37
N ILE A 8 4.03 1.51 -13.25
CA ILE A 8 3.52 0.61 -14.30
C ILE A 8 2.83 -0.62 -13.71
N GLY A 9 3.43 -1.25 -12.70
CA GLY A 9 2.81 -2.37 -11.98
C GLY A 9 1.48 -1.98 -11.33
N PHE A 10 1.42 -0.79 -10.74
CA PHE A 10 0.22 -0.25 -10.10
C PHE A 10 -0.90 0.06 -11.10
N VAL A 11 -0.55 0.48 -12.34
CA VAL A 11 -1.51 0.58 -13.45
C VAL A 11 -2.16 -0.77 -13.74
N PHE A 12 -1.40 -1.87 -13.77
CA PHE A 12 -2.01 -3.20 -14.01
C PHE A 12 -3.00 -3.59 -12.92
N LEU A 13 -2.70 -3.27 -11.65
CA LEU A 13 -3.63 -3.51 -10.55
C LEU A 13 -4.90 -2.66 -10.69
N THR A 14 -4.73 -1.38 -11.04
CA THR A 14 -5.82 -0.42 -11.23
C THR A 14 -6.74 -0.82 -12.38
N VAL A 15 -6.17 -1.06 -13.57
CA VAL A 15 -6.93 -1.45 -14.78
C VAL A 15 -7.51 -2.85 -14.65
N GLY A 16 -6.77 -3.76 -14.00
CA GLY A 16 -7.21 -5.11 -13.71
C GLY A 16 -8.31 -5.21 -12.66
N ARG A 17 -8.72 -4.08 -12.05
CA ARG A 17 -9.76 -4.01 -11.00
C ARG A 17 -9.48 -4.97 -9.85
N SER A 18 -8.22 -5.03 -9.44
CA SER A 18 -7.82 -5.84 -8.29
C SER A 18 -8.33 -5.21 -7.00
N GLU A 19 -8.84 -6.02 -6.08
CA GLU A 19 -9.28 -5.55 -4.76
C GLU A 19 -8.09 -5.46 -3.81
N LEU A 20 -7.61 -4.23 -3.57
CA LEU A 20 -6.52 -3.98 -2.64
C LEU A 20 -7.04 -3.57 -1.26
N PHE A 21 -6.42 -4.09 -0.21
CA PHE A 21 -6.71 -3.73 1.18
C PHE A 21 -6.69 -2.23 1.41
N THR A 22 -5.69 -1.53 0.87
CA THR A 22 -5.48 -0.11 1.11
C THR A 22 -6.38 0.82 0.30
N GLU A 23 -6.96 0.35 -0.82
CA GLU A 23 -7.98 1.10 -1.58
C GLU A 23 -9.34 1.09 -0.87
N ASN A 24 -9.54 0.13 0.04
CA ASN A 24 -10.77 -0.02 0.82
C ASN A 24 -10.87 0.94 2.01
N PHE A 25 -10.03 1.99 2.07
CA PHE A 25 -10.09 3.01 3.11
C PHE A 25 -11.08 4.14 2.80
N LEU A 26 -11.29 4.51 1.54
CA LEU A 26 -12.16 5.64 1.20
C LEU A 26 -13.65 5.27 1.27
N ILE A 27 -14.12 4.50 0.27
CA ILE A 27 -15.55 4.24 0.08
C ILE A 27 -16.16 3.44 1.26
N PRO A 28 -15.56 2.32 1.72
CA PRO A 28 -16.17 1.55 2.81
C PRO A 28 -16.23 2.31 4.14
N VAL A 29 -15.22 3.13 4.46
CA VAL A 29 -15.20 3.93 5.68
C VAL A 29 -16.19 5.09 5.57
N ALA A 30 -16.27 5.76 4.42
CA ALA A 30 -17.29 6.78 4.17
C ALA A 30 -18.71 6.20 4.32
N ALA A 31 -18.96 4.98 3.85
CA ALA A 31 -20.24 4.28 4.02
C ALA A 31 -20.57 4.01 5.50
N VAL A 32 -19.57 3.69 6.33
CA VAL A 32 -19.77 3.59 7.79
C VAL A 32 -20.13 4.93 8.41
N PHE A 33 -19.43 6.02 8.03
CA PHE A 33 -19.74 7.36 8.53
C PHE A 33 -21.15 7.83 8.15
N SER A 34 -21.64 7.43 6.99
CA SER A 34 -22.98 7.78 6.51
C SER A 34 -24.07 6.77 6.97
N GLY A 35 -23.74 5.77 7.80
CA GLY A 35 -24.70 4.80 8.32
C GLY A 35 -25.15 3.69 7.35
N HIS A 36 -24.51 3.59 6.18
CA HIS A 36 -24.84 2.61 5.13
C HIS A 36 -24.08 1.28 5.26
N SER A 37 -23.06 1.20 6.13
CA SER A 37 -22.30 -0.01 6.39
C SER A 37 -21.91 -0.13 7.85
N SER A 38 -21.60 -1.34 8.32
CA SER A 38 -21.16 -1.58 9.69
C SER A 38 -19.64 -1.65 9.79
N ARG A 39 -19.09 -1.21 10.94
CA ARG A 39 -17.65 -1.37 11.24
C ARG A 39 -17.18 -2.81 11.12
N ARG A 40 -18.04 -3.77 11.48
CA ARG A 40 -17.77 -5.21 11.36
C ARG A 40 -17.64 -5.66 9.91
N SER A 41 -18.49 -5.14 9.02
CA SER A 41 -18.44 -5.43 7.58
C SER A 41 -17.14 -4.93 6.98
N VAL A 42 -16.72 -3.70 7.31
CA VAL A 42 -15.44 -3.13 6.86
C VAL A 42 -14.26 -3.91 7.39
N ALA A 43 -14.24 -4.25 8.68
CA ALA A 43 -13.16 -5.06 9.27
C ALA A 43 -13.05 -6.45 8.61
N ARG A 44 -14.19 -7.09 8.29
CA ARG A 44 -14.20 -8.37 7.56
C ARG A 44 -13.65 -8.22 6.14
N LEU A 45 -14.09 -7.18 5.42
CA LEU A 45 -13.60 -6.88 4.07
C LEU A 45 -12.08 -6.71 4.09
N TRP A 46 -11.59 -5.86 4.99
CA TRP A 46 -10.16 -5.62 5.17
C TRP A 46 -9.37 -6.89 5.49
N ALA A 47 -9.86 -7.75 6.38
CA ALA A 47 -9.18 -9.00 6.70
C ALA A 47 -9.07 -9.92 5.47
N ILE A 48 -10.13 -10.02 4.67
CA ILE A 48 -10.15 -10.86 3.46
C ILE A 48 -9.22 -10.30 2.39
N THR A 49 -9.34 -9.01 2.07
CA THR A 49 -8.51 -8.38 1.02
C THR A 49 -7.05 -8.35 1.43
N PHE A 50 -6.74 -8.07 2.70
CA PHE A 50 -5.37 -8.09 3.20
C PHE A 50 -4.76 -9.50 3.10
N ALA A 51 -5.46 -10.54 3.54
CA ALA A 51 -4.98 -11.91 3.43
C ALA A 51 -4.76 -12.33 1.96
N GLY A 52 -5.68 -11.96 1.07
CA GLY A 52 -5.54 -12.21 -0.37
C GLY A 52 -4.33 -11.48 -0.96
N ASN A 53 -4.13 -10.21 -0.62
CA ASN A 53 -2.98 -9.42 -1.08
C ASN A 53 -1.64 -9.99 -0.58
N LEU A 54 -1.54 -10.34 0.71
CA LEU A 54 -0.32 -10.95 1.26
C LEU A 54 -0.03 -12.31 0.62
N THR A 55 -1.06 -13.11 0.38
CA THR A 55 -0.92 -14.41 -0.30
C THR A 55 -0.42 -14.22 -1.73
N GLY A 56 -1.06 -13.32 -2.49
CA GLY A 56 -0.67 -13.03 -3.87
C GLY A 56 0.77 -12.54 -3.98
N ILE A 57 1.13 -11.51 -3.21
CA ILE A 57 2.50 -10.96 -3.25
C ILE A 57 3.54 -11.95 -2.72
N GLY A 58 3.17 -12.80 -1.75
CA GLY A 58 4.02 -13.89 -1.27
C GLY A 58 4.30 -14.95 -2.34
N LEU A 59 3.28 -15.35 -3.11
CA LEU A 59 3.46 -16.25 -4.24
C LEU A 59 4.35 -15.64 -5.33
N PHE A 60 4.19 -14.34 -5.62
CA PHE A 60 5.09 -13.64 -6.53
C PHE A 60 6.53 -13.62 -6.00
N ALA A 61 6.74 -13.31 -4.73
CA ALA A 61 8.08 -13.31 -4.13
C ALA A 61 8.76 -14.68 -4.26
N LEU A 62 8.03 -15.78 -4.00
CA LEU A 62 8.53 -17.14 -4.18
C LEU A 62 8.97 -17.41 -5.63
N ILE A 63 8.14 -17.04 -6.61
CA ILE A 63 8.47 -17.19 -8.04
C ILE A 63 9.71 -16.38 -8.40
N LEU A 64 9.80 -15.13 -7.94
CA LEU A 64 10.91 -14.23 -8.26
C LEU A 64 12.24 -14.72 -7.67
N THR A 65 12.21 -15.40 -6.51
CA THR A 65 13.39 -16.03 -5.90
C THR A 65 13.72 -17.42 -6.43
N ALA A 66 12.91 -17.97 -7.33
CA ALA A 66 13.21 -19.28 -7.90
C ALA A 66 14.50 -19.21 -8.74
N PRO A 67 15.35 -20.25 -8.71
CA PRO A 67 16.62 -20.25 -9.45
C PRO A 67 16.41 -19.91 -10.93
N GLY A 68 17.18 -18.95 -11.45
CA GLY A 68 17.12 -18.51 -12.85
C GLY A 68 16.03 -17.48 -13.19
N VAL A 69 15.22 -17.01 -12.22
CA VAL A 69 14.17 -16.01 -12.48
C VAL A 69 14.70 -14.59 -12.30
N LEU A 70 15.08 -14.21 -11.07
CA LEU A 70 15.85 -13.00 -10.78
C LEU A 70 17.20 -13.39 -10.20
N GLU A 71 18.25 -12.64 -10.56
CA GLU A 71 19.61 -12.91 -10.12
C GLU A 71 20.40 -11.62 -9.87
N GLY A 72 21.51 -11.75 -9.15
CA GLY A 72 22.50 -10.69 -8.97
C GLY A 72 21.93 -9.39 -8.39
N GLU A 73 22.16 -8.29 -9.10
CA GLU A 73 21.84 -6.92 -8.65
C GLU A 73 20.34 -6.72 -8.34
N ALA A 74 19.44 -7.43 -9.04
CA ALA A 74 18.00 -7.27 -8.82
C ALA A 74 17.57 -7.77 -7.43
N LEU A 75 18.08 -8.93 -7.00
CA LEU A 75 17.80 -9.47 -5.66
C LEU A 75 18.54 -8.69 -4.57
N GLN A 76 19.71 -8.13 -4.87
CA GLN A 76 20.45 -7.28 -3.95
C GLN A 76 19.68 -5.98 -3.65
N ALA A 77 19.12 -5.33 -4.69
CA ALA A 77 18.30 -4.14 -4.53
C ALA A 77 17.04 -4.40 -3.68
N ALA A 78 16.43 -5.59 -3.79
CA ALA A 78 15.32 -6.00 -2.92
C ALA A 78 15.76 -6.12 -1.45
N GLY A 79 16.97 -6.63 -1.19
CA GLY A 79 17.56 -6.70 0.14
C GLY A 79 17.82 -5.33 0.77
N GLU A 80 18.26 -4.35 -0.03
CA GLU A 80 18.47 -2.97 0.42
C GLU A 80 17.15 -2.29 0.82
N LEU A 81 16.08 -2.50 0.05
CA LEU A 81 14.73 -2.02 0.39
C LEU A 81 14.20 -2.67 1.66
N ALA A 82 14.35 -3.99 1.78
CA ALA A 82 13.98 -4.73 2.99
C ALA A 82 14.66 -4.14 4.24
N THR A 83 15.99 -3.99 4.19
CA THR A 83 16.79 -3.40 5.28
C THR A 83 16.34 -1.98 5.60
N THR A 84 16.12 -1.14 4.58
CA THR A 84 15.65 0.25 4.74
C THR A 84 14.32 0.33 5.49
N LEU A 85 13.41 -0.62 5.26
CA LEU A 85 12.12 -0.67 5.95
C LEU A 85 12.25 -1.19 7.38
N THR A 86 13.02 -2.26 7.60
CA THR A 86 13.09 -2.94 8.90
C THR A 86 13.95 -2.23 9.93
N GLU A 87 15.03 -1.56 9.50
CA GLU A 87 15.94 -0.82 10.37
C GLU A 87 15.47 0.60 10.70
N ARG A 88 14.41 1.06 10.03
CA ARG A 88 13.80 2.36 10.32
C ARG A 88 13.32 2.42 11.77
N ASP A 89 13.67 3.51 12.45
CA ASP A 89 13.24 3.74 13.82
C ASP A 89 11.71 3.86 13.92
N LEU A 90 11.16 3.52 15.08
CA LEU A 90 9.71 3.38 15.24
C LEU A 90 8.92 4.66 14.87
N PRO A 91 9.32 5.87 15.28
CA PRO A 91 8.63 7.10 14.88
C PRO A 91 8.63 7.33 13.38
N ALA A 92 9.78 7.20 12.69
CA ALA A 92 9.83 7.40 11.25
C ALA A 92 9.07 6.29 10.50
N ALA A 93 9.13 5.05 10.97
CA ALA A 93 8.37 3.94 10.41
C ALA A 93 6.86 4.17 10.51
N ALA A 94 6.38 4.67 11.66
CA ALA A 94 4.98 4.99 11.88
C ALA A 94 4.52 6.19 11.02
N LEU A 95 5.27 7.29 10.99
CA LEU A 95 4.93 8.46 10.17
C LEU A 95 4.97 8.15 8.67
N SER A 96 5.96 7.37 8.22
CA SER A 96 6.04 6.88 6.85
C SER A 96 4.85 6.00 6.48
N ALA A 97 4.38 5.16 7.40
CA ALA A 97 3.19 4.34 7.21
C ALA A 97 1.90 5.18 7.17
N VAL A 98 1.78 6.21 8.00
CA VAL A 98 0.66 7.16 7.94
C VAL A 98 0.64 7.88 6.60
N LEU A 99 1.80 8.36 6.13
CA LEU A 99 1.93 8.99 4.83
C LEU A 99 1.50 8.04 3.70
N ALA A 100 1.98 6.78 3.71
CA ALA A 100 1.59 5.78 2.71
C ALA A 100 0.07 5.55 2.67
N GLY A 101 -0.59 5.48 3.83
CA GLY A 101 -2.05 5.36 3.93
C GLY A 101 -2.81 6.57 3.39
N ALA A 102 -2.30 7.78 3.64
CA ALA A 102 -2.88 9.00 3.09
C ALA A 102 -2.71 9.04 1.56
N VAL A 103 -1.51 8.75 1.05
CA VAL A 103 -1.21 8.75 -0.40
C VAL A 103 -2.12 7.80 -1.17
N ILE A 104 -2.30 6.56 -0.69
CA ILE A 104 -3.15 5.58 -1.37
C ILE A 104 -4.66 5.91 -1.26
N THR A 105 -5.08 6.57 -0.17
CA THR A 105 -6.45 7.07 -0.05
C THR A 105 -6.69 8.26 -0.99
N THR A 106 -5.71 9.14 -1.16
CA THR A 106 -5.73 10.21 -2.16
C THR A 106 -5.84 9.63 -3.57
N PHE A 107 -5.12 8.54 -3.86
CA PHE A 107 -5.28 7.81 -5.12
C PHE A 107 -6.72 7.40 -5.36
N THR A 108 -7.33 6.69 -4.41
CA THR A 108 -8.72 6.23 -4.56
C THR A 108 -9.65 7.42 -4.76
N TRP A 109 -9.45 8.52 -4.03
CA TRP A 109 -10.25 9.73 -4.19
C TRP A 109 -10.13 10.36 -5.58
N LEU A 110 -8.91 10.53 -6.08
CA LEU A 110 -8.66 11.09 -7.42
C LEU A 110 -9.14 10.15 -8.54
N ALA A 111 -8.93 8.84 -8.37
CA ALA A 111 -9.37 7.83 -9.32
C ALA A 111 -10.90 7.79 -9.42
N GLU A 112 -11.62 7.88 -8.30
CA GLU A 112 -13.08 7.93 -8.28
C GLU A 112 -13.63 9.23 -8.87
N ALA A 113 -12.94 10.36 -8.65
CA ALA A 113 -13.31 11.65 -9.26
C ALA A 113 -13.02 11.71 -10.77
N SER A 114 -12.25 10.76 -11.32
CA SER A 114 -11.85 10.76 -12.73
C SER A 114 -12.87 10.07 -13.63
N GLU A 115 -13.33 10.79 -14.66
CA GLU A 115 -14.24 10.31 -15.70
C GLU A 115 -13.54 9.61 -16.88
N SER A 116 -12.22 9.72 -16.98
CA SER A 116 -11.42 9.15 -18.08
C SER A 116 -10.50 8.04 -17.61
N ASP A 117 -10.50 6.91 -18.33
CA ASP A 117 -9.57 5.79 -18.09
C ASP A 117 -8.11 6.22 -18.23
N LEU A 118 -7.78 7.08 -19.20
CA LEU A 118 -6.43 7.61 -19.36
C LEU A 118 -6.01 8.45 -18.15
N THR A 119 -6.93 9.25 -17.60
CA THR A 119 -6.65 10.05 -16.40
C THR A 119 -6.44 9.16 -15.18
N ARG A 120 -7.23 8.08 -15.03
CA ARG A 120 -7.01 7.06 -13.97
C ARG A 120 -5.64 6.41 -14.08
N VAL A 121 -5.19 6.06 -15.30
CA VAL A 121 -3.85 5.51 -15.55
C VAL A 121 -2.76 6.50 -15.16
N LEU A 122 -2.88 7.78 -15.53
CA LEU A 122 -1.90 8.81 -15.17
C LEU A 122 -1.84 9.04 -13.65
N ILE A 123 -2.99 9.04 -12.98
CA ILE A 123 -3.08 9.12 -11.52
C ILE A 123 -2.40 7.91 -10.87
N ALA A 124 -2.65 6.69 -11.37
CA ALA A 124 -2.00 5.48 -10.88
C ALA A 124 -0.47 5.54 -11.04
N LEU A 125 0.05 5.98 -12.20
CA LEU A 125 1.49 6.17 -12.40
C LEU A 125 2.09 7.15 -11.39
N LEU A 126 1.45 8.31 -11.21
CA LEU A 126 1.92 9.36 -10.30
C LEU A 126 1.90 8.90 -8.84
N ILE A 127 0.80 8.32 -8.39
CA ILE A 127 0.66 7.84 -7.01
C ILE A 127 1.63 6.69 -6.78
N GLY A 128 1.74 5.74 -7.71
CA GLY A 128 2.70 4.65 -7.57
C GLY A 128 4.13 5.18 -7.39
N PHE A 129 4.52 6.19 -8.18
CA PHE A 129 5.79 6.88 -8.00
C PHE A 129 5.91 7.54 -6.62
N VAL A 130 4.92 8.32 -6.17
CA VAL A 130 4.93 9.01 -4.87
C VAL A 130 4.96 8.02 -3.70
N LEU A 131 4.32 6.87 -3.85
CA LEU A 131 4.29 5.82 -2.85
C LEU A 131 5.67 5.17 -2.70
N LEU A 132 6.35 4.85 -3.81
CA LEU A 132 7.60 4.08 -3.77
C LEU A 132 8.87 4.93 -3.73
N ALA A 133 8.90 6.11 -4.37
CA ALA A 133 10.09 6.96 -4.44
C ALA A 133 10.70 7.31 -3.07
N PRO A 134 9.92 7.58 -2.00
CA PRO A 134 10.45 7.84 -0.66
C PRO A 134 10.69 6.55 0.15
N SER A 135 10.49 5.36 -0.43
CA SER A 135 10.46 4.09 0.29
C SER A 135 9.46 4.12 1.46
N THR A 136 8.21 4.54 1.17
CA THR A 136 7.19 4.67 2.20
C THR A 136 6.80 3.31 2.78
N ASN A 137 6.42 3.26 4.05
CA ASN A 137 6.08 2.00 4.71
C ASN A 137 4.63 1.57 4.38
N HIS A 138 4.42 1.12 3.15
CA HIS A 138 3.13 0.63 2.67
C HIS A 138 2.94 -0.85 3.04
N SER A 139 1.79 -1.19 3.61
CA SER A 139 1.52 -2.49 4.25
C SER A 139 1.69 -3.70 3.33
N VAL A 140 1.17 -3.65 2.11
CA VAL A 140 1.25 -4.76 1.15
C VAL A 140 2.59 -4.78 0.42
N VAL A 141 3.05 -3.60 -0.04
CA VAL A 141 4.28 -3.48 -0.86
C VAL A 141 5.50 -3.73 0.01
N GLY A 142 5.59 -3.07 1.16
CA GLY A 142 6.68 -3.27 2.12
C GLY A 142 6.71 -4.68 2.69
N PHE A 143 5.56 -5.36 2.84
CA PHE A 143 5.56 -6.80 3.16
C PHE A 143 6.24 -7.61 2.05
N GLY A 144 5.91 -7.35 0.78
CA GLY A 144 6.53 -8.01 -0.37
C GLY A 144 8.02 -7.74 -0.48
N GLU A 145 8.47 -6.50 -0.27
CA GLU A 145 9.88 -6.11 -0.32
C GLU A 145 10.69 -6.80 0.77
N VAL A 146 10.21 -6.76 2.02
CA VAL A 146 10.88 -7.43 3.14
C VAL A 146 10.89 -8.95 2.95
N LEU A 147 9.75 -9.54 2.54
CA LEU A 147 9.67 -10.97 2.27
C LEU A 147 10.62 -11.41 1.15
N LEU A 148 10.69 -10.63 0.06
CA LEU A 148 11.59 -10.91 -1.06
C LEU A 148 13.05 -10.89 -0.63
N GLY A 149 13.47 -9.87 0.15
CA GLY A 149 14.82 -9.80 0.70
C GLY A 149 15.15 -10.99 1.61
N ILE A 150 14.21 -11.41 2.47
CA ILE A 150 14.37 -12.58 3.34
C ILE A 150 14.54 -13.86 2.51
N LEU A 151 13.65 -14.09 1.54
CA LEU A 151 13.68 -15.29 0.70
C LEU A 151 14.93 -15.35 -0.19
N ALA A 152 15.40 -14.20 -0.67
CA ALA A 152 16.61 -14.08 -1.47
C ALA A 152 17.91 -14.20 -0.64
N GLY A 153 17.83 -14.09 0.69
CA GLY A 153 19.00 -14.06 1.56
C GLY A 153 19.88 -12.82 1.41
N THR A 154 19.30 -11.70 0.93
CA THR A 154 20.04 -10.46 0.62
C THR A 154 19.87 -9.38 1.69
N THR A 155 19.16 -9.67 2.79
CA THR A 155 18.99 -8.79 3.96
C THR A 155 19.31 -9.52 5.27
N GLY A 156 19.64 -8.75 6.31
CA GLY A 156 19.76 -9.26 7.68
C GLY A 156 18.42 -9.39 8.43
N ALA A 157 17.33 -8.88 7.86
CA ALA A 157 16.00 -8.96 8.45
C ALA A 157 15.51 -10.41 8.59
N GLY A 158 14.81 -10.70 9.69
CA GLY A 158 14.16 -11.99 9.92
C GLY A 158 12.63 -11.94 9.85
N TRP A 159 12.01 -13.09 10.10
CA TRP A 159 10.54 -13.21 10.16
C TRP A 159 9.89 -12.32 11.24
N ALA A 160 10.60 -12.06 12.33
CA ALA A 160 10.16 -11.15 13.38
C ALA A 160 10.12 -9.70 12.90
N ASP A 161 11.12 -9.28 12.11
CA ASP A 161 11.19 -7.94 11.52
C ASP A 161 10.11 -7.75 10.47
N LEU A 162 9.84 -8.77 9.64
CA LEU A 162 8.71 -8.79 8.72
C LEU A 162 7.39 -8.56 9.47
N ALA A 163 7.11 -9.38 10.50
CA ALA A 163 5.88 -9.25 11.28
C ALA A 163 5.74 -7.88 11.96
N ARG A 164 6.83 -7.38 12.56
CA ARG A 164 6.87 -6.05 13.20
C ARG A 164 6.62 -4.94 12.19
N ASN A 165 7.35 -4.93 11.08
CA ASN A 165 7.21 -3.89 10.06
C ASN A 165 5.81 -3.90 9.44
N THR A 166 5.28 -5.08 9.12
CA THR A 166 3.92 -5.22 8.59
C THR A 166 2.87 -4.72 9.58
N ALA A 167 3.00 -5.01 10.87
CA ALA A 167 2.07 -4.50 11.89
C ALA A 167 2.09 -2.96 11.97
N ILE A 168 3.28 -2.35 11.96
CA ILE A 168 3.45 -0.88 11.95
C ILE A 168 2.83 -0.29 10.68
N ALA A 169 3.12 -0.89 9.52
CA ALA A 169 2.64 -0.45 8.23
C ALA A 169 1.11 -0.51 8.15
N VAL A 170 0.49 -1.62 8.56
CA VAL A 170 -0.98 -1.76 8.58
C VAL A 170 -1.62 -0.71 9.48
N ALA A 171 -1.13 -0.57 10.72
CA ALA A 171 -1.68 0.40 11.67
C ALA A 171 -1.56 1.84 11.13
N GLY A 172 -0.37 2.22 10.64
CA GLY A 172 -0.15 3.56 10.09
C GLY A 172 -0.97 3.80 8.82
N ASN A 173 -1.04 2.84 7.91
CA ASN A 173 -1.82 2.98 6.67
C ASN A 173 -3.31 3.21 6.97
N VAL A 174 -3.89 2.43 7.90
CA VAL A 174 -5.29 2.61 8.33
C VAL A 174 -5.49 3.99 8.94
N VAL A 175 -4.60 4.42 9.84
CA VAL A 175 -4.68 5.74 10.47
C VAL A 175 -4.62 6.86 9.42
N GLY A 176 -3.61 6.83 8.56
CA GLY A 176 -3.43 7.86 7.52
C GLY A 176 -4.59 7.90 6.53
N GLY A 177 -5.10 6.74 6.11
CA GLY A 177 -6.24 6.67 5.22
C GLY A 177 -7.52 7.21 5.85
N VAL A 178 -7.88 6.72 7.04
CA VAL A 178 -9.10 7.16 7.74
C VAL A 178 -9.05 8.65 8.09
N LEU A 179 -7.89 9.18 8.49
CA LEU A 179 -7.73 10.61 8.75
C LEU A 179 -7.98 11.46 7.50
N LEU A 180 -7.48 11.03 6.33
CA LEU A 180 -7.75 11.73 5.09
C LEU A 180 -9.24 11.68 4.71
N VAL A 181 -9.91 10.54 4.88
CA VAL A 181 -11.36 10.44 4.65
C VAL A 181 -12.13 11.40 5.56
N ALA A 182 -11.78 11.44 6.85
CA ALA A 182 -12.41 12.34 7.80
C ALA A 182 -12.22 13.82 7.39
N PHE A 183 -11.00 14.19 6.97
CA PHE A 183 -10.69 15.52 6.47
C PHE A 183 -11.50 15.89 5.22
N LEU A 184 -11.49 15.03 4.19
CA LEU A 184 -12.21 15.27 2.93
C LEU A 184 -13.72 15.44 3.16
N ARG A 185 -14.31 14.62 4.04
CA ARG A 185 -15.73 14.74 4.39
C ARG A 185 -16.03 16.01 5.18
N GLY A 186 -15.12 16.43 6.06
CA GLY A 186 -15.26 17.69 6.81
C GLY A 186 -15.34 18.90 5.87
N VAL A 187 -14.44 18.95 4.88
CA VAL A 187 -14.43 20.01 3.86
C VAL A 187 -15.70 19.99 3.00
N GLN A 188 -16.17 18.81 2.59
CA GLN A 188 -17.41 18.69 1.80
C GLN A 188 -18.65 19.14 2.57
N ALA A 189 -18.76 18.77 3.85
CA ALA A 189 -19.89 19.16 4.70
C ALA A 189 -19.95 20.68 4.92
N GLU A 190 -18.79 21.35 5.04
CA GLU A 190 -18.73 22.81 5.17
C GLU A 190 -19.16 23.50 3.87
N ALA A 191 -18.76 22.99 2.70
CA ALA A 191 -19.14 23.54 1.40
C ALA A 191 -20.65 23.38 1.09
N GLU A 192 -21.32 22.36 1.61
CA GLU A 192 -22.78 22.19 1.48
C GLU A 192 -23.59 23.18 2.36
N LEU A 193 -22.95 23.75 3.38
CA LEU A 193 -23.58 24.69 4.32
C LEU A 193 -23.35 26.17 3.96
N SER A 194 -22.46 26.46 3.00
CA SER A 194 -22.11 27.81 2.51
C SER A 194 -22.88 28.18 1.25
#